data_AF-A0A2G1YQF2-F1
#
_entry.id   AF-A0A2G1YQF2-F1
#
_cell.length_a   1.000
_cell.length_b   1.000
_cell.length_c   1.000
_cell.angle_alpha   90.00
_cell.angle_beta   90.00
_cell.angle_gamma   90.00
#
_symmetry.space_group_name_H-M   'P 1'
#
loop_
_entity.id
_entity.type
_entity.pdbx_description
1 polymer ?
#
loop_
_entity_poly.entity_id
_entity_poly.type
_entity_poly.pdbx_seq_one_letter_code
_entity_poly.pdbx_strand_id
1 'polypeptide(L)'
;MDANGMETVYNQAILFFALFGTMFIVSFFITKKSSKKFEDAHSLEDRKAAVKKEKLVSTFLNTSTIKILGKDATLKELSNKLSKGAINKEQYTILEQTLKAS
;
A
#
# COMPACT_ATOMS: atom_id res chain seq x y z
N MET A 1 -18.42 -17.38 -55.48
CA MET A 1 -17.50 -17.65 -54.35
C MET A 1 -17.37 -19.15 -54.23
N ASP A 2 -16.14 -19.66 -54.25
CA ASP A 2 -15.83 -21.08 -54.21
C ASP A 2 -16.16 -21.65 -52.82
N ALA A 3 -16.95 -22.72 -52.75
CA ALA A 3 -17.47 -23.27 -51.48
C ALA A 3 -16.33 -23.67 -50.52
N ASN A 4 -15.21 -24.16 -51.07
CA ASN A 4 -14.01 -24.53 -50.31
C ASN A 4 -13.27 -23.32 -49.71
N GLY A 5 -13.38 -22.15 -50.34
CA GLY A 5 -12.80 -20.91 -49.82
C GLY A 5 -13.55 -20.38 -48.61
N MET A 6 -14.89 -20.51 -48.60
CA MET A 6 -15.72 -20.08 -47.48
C MET A 6 -15.53 -20.98 -46.25
N GLU A 7 -15.48 -22.30 -46.42
CA GLU A 7 -15.27 -23.26 -45.32
C GLU A 7 -13.91 -23.06 -44.62
N THR A 8 -12.86 -22.76 -45.38
CA THR A 8 -11.53 -22.45 -44.84
C THR A 8 -11.54 -21.18 -43.98
N VAL A 9 -12.27 -20.14 -44.42
CA VAL A 9 -12.42 -18.88 -43.68
C VAL A 9 -13.21 -19.09 -42.38
N TYR A 10 -14.29 -19.90 -42.41
CA TYR A 10 -15.05 -20.23 -41.21
C TYR A 10 -14.21 -20.99 -40.19
N ASN A 11 -13.43 -21.99 -40.61
CA ASN A 11 -12.55 -22.72 -39.71
C ASN A 11 -11.47 -21.84 -39.08
N GLN A 12 -10.88 -20.92 -39.86
CA GLN A 12 -9.92 -19.95 -39.33
C GLN A 12 -10.56 -18.99 -38.32
N ALA A 13 -11.78 -18.52 -38.58
CA ALA A 13 -12.52 -17.67 -37.65
C ALA A 13 -12.81 -18.40 -36.33
N ILE A 14 -13.26 -19.65 -36.39
CA ILE A 14 -13.54 -20.47 -35.20
C ILE A 14 -12.27 -20.67 -34.37
N LEU A 15 -11.15 -20.99 -35.02
CA LEU A 15 -9.85 -21.13 -34.35
C LEU A 15 -9.39 -19.82 -33.71
N PHE A 16 -9.61 -18.68 -34.37
CA PHE A 16 -9.29 -17.37 -33.83
C PHE A 16 -10.11 -17.07 -32.56
N PHE A 17 -11.43 -17.30 -32.59
CA PHE A 17 -12.28 -17.11 -31.42
C PHE A 17 -11.94 -18.07 -30.28
N ALA A 18 -11.57 -19.31 -30.57
CA ALA A 18 -11.14 -20.28 -29.57
C ALA A 18 -9.82 -19.86 -28.90
N LEU A 19 -8.83 -19.42 -29.68
CA LEU A 19 -7.55 -18.90 -29.16
C LEU A 19 -7.76 -17.62 -28.35
N PHE A 20 -8.58 -16.69 -28.85
CA PHE A 20 -8.86 -15.44 -28.16
C PHE A 20 -9.61 -15.68 -26.86
N GLY A 21 -10.63 -16.55 -26.87
CA GLY A 21 -11.41 -16.90 -25.68
C GLY A 21 -10.57 -17.59 -24.62
N THR A 22 -9.71 -18.54 -25.00
CA THR A 22 -8.81 -19.21 -24.06
C THR A 22 -7.80 -18.24 -23.45
N MET A 23 -7.20 -17.36 -24.26
CA MET A 23 -6.28 -16.33 -23.77
C MET A 23 -6.97 -15.35 -22.81
N PHE A 24 -8.19 -14.91 -23.13
CA PHE A 24 -8.99 -14.04 -22.26
C PHE A 24 -9.29 -14.69 -20.90
N ILE A 25 -9.71 -15.96 -20.90
CA ILE A 25 -10.01 -16.70 -19.67
C ILE A 25 -8.76 -16.83 -18.80
N VAL A 26 -7.63 -17.23 -19.39
CA VAL A 26 -6.35 -17.36 -18.68
C VAL A 26 -5.90 -16.02 -18.09
N SER A 27 -5.95 -14.94 -18.87
CA SER A 27 -5.63 -13.58 -18.41
C SER A 27 -6.57 -13.10 -17.31
N PHE A 28 -7.86 -13.45 -17.37
CA PHE A 28 -8.83 -13.11 -16.33
C PHE A 28 -8.50 -13.79 -15.00
N PHE A 29 -8.18 -15.10 -15.01
CA PHE A 29 -7.82 -15.83 -13.80
C PHE A 29 -6.48 -15.39 -13.21
N ILE A 30 -5.49 -15.07 -14.05
CA ILE A 30 -4.21 -14.52 -13.60
C ILE A 30 -4.42 -13.16 -12.94
N THR A 31 -5.16 -12.25 -13.60
CA THR A 31 -5.46 -10.91 -13.08
C THR A 31 -6.23 -10.98 -11.76
N LYS A 32 -7.27 -11.82 -11.68
CA LYS A 32 -8.07 -12.00 -10.46
C LYS A 32 -7.26 -12.61 -9.31
N LYS A 33 -6.35 -13.54 -9.59
CA LYS A 33 -5.44 -14.13 -8.59
C LYS A 33 -4.41 -13.12 -8.09
N SER A 34 -3.88 -12.26 -8.97
CA SER A 34 -2.95 -11.19 -8.60
C SER A 34 -3.61 -10.03 -7.88
N SER A 35 -4.81 -9.60 -8.26
CA SER A 35 -5.51 -8.50 -7.57
C SER A 35 -5.82 -8.88 -6.13
N LYS A 36 -6.27 -10.12 -5.90
CA LYS A 36 -6.57 -10.63 -4.55
C LYS A 36 -5.32 -10.66 -3.67
N LYS A 37 -4.17 -11.06 -4.23
CA LYS A 37 -2.87 -10.99 -3.52
C LYS A 37 -2.42 -9.55 -3.24
N PHE A 38 -2.78 -8.60 -4.09
CA PHE A 38 -2.41 -7.19 -3.92
C PHE A 38 -3.28 -6.49 -2.87
N GLU A 39 -4.57 -6.83 -2.80
CA GLU A 39 -5.48 -6.38 -1.73
C GLU A 39 -5.06 -6.96 -0.37
N ASP A 40 -4.66 -8.23 -0.32
CA ASP A 40 -4.22 -8.89 0.93
C ASP A 40 -2.85 -8.39 1.43
N ALA A 41 -1.92 -7.98 0.55
CA ALA A 41 -0.58 -7.52 0.95
C ALA A 41 -0.52 -6.04 1.38
N HIS A 42 -1.50 -5.24 0.96
CA HIS A 42 -1.56 -3.81 1.26
C HIS A 42 -3.00 -3.41 1.61
N SER A 43 -3.51 -3.95 2.71
CA SER A 43 -4.81 -3.54 3.24
C SER A 43 -4.86 -2.00 3.33
N LEU A 44 -5.97 -1.43 2.89
CA LEU A 44 -6.23 0.01 3.00
C LEU A 44 -6.09 0.51 4.45
N GLU A 45 -6.30 -0.37 5.42
CA GLU A 45 -6.14 -0.07 6.84
C GLU A 45 -4.67 0.12 7.23
N ASP A 46 -3.77 -0.73 6.75
CA ASP A 46 -2.33 -0.62 7.01
C ASP A 46 -1.76 0.66 6.39
N ARG A 47 -2.20 1.00 5.18
CA ARG A 47 -1.84 2.25 4.52
C ARG A 47 -2.32 3.47 5.31
N LYS A 48 -3.57 3.45 5.80
CA LYS A 48 -4.11 4.51 6.66
C LYS A 48 -3.35 4.63 7.98
N ALA A 49 -2.97 3.51 8.59
CA ALA A 49 -2.19 3.47 9.83
C ALA A 49 -0.77 4.03 9.62
N ALA A 50 -0.11 3.67 8.52
CA ALA A 50 1.20 4.18 8.15
C ALA A 50 1.19 5.71 7.95
N VAL A 51 0.20 6.24 7.21
CA VAL A 51 0.05 7.68 7.00
C VAL A 51 -0.24 8.42 8.30
N LYS A 52 -1.06 7.85 9.19
CA LYS A 52 -1.30 8.44 10.53
C LYS A 52 -0.02 8.49 11.35
N LYS A 53 0.78 7.41 11.34
CA LYS A 53 2.07 7.35 12.03
C LYS A 53 3.05 8.38 11.47
N GLU A 54 3.18 8.47 10.15
CA GLU A 54 4.06 9.43 9.49
C GLU A 54 3.67 10.88 9.79
N LYS A 55 2.37 11.19 9.78
CA LYS A 55 1.85 12.51 10.17
C LYS A 55 2.16 12.83 11.64
N LEU A 56 2.02 11.86 12.54
CA LEU A 56 2.35 12.03 13.95
C LEU A 56 3.85 12.32 14.13
N VAL A 57 4.71 11.52 13.50
CA VAL A 57 6.17 11.69 13.56
C VAL A 57 6.59 13.03 12.99
N SER A 58 6.12 13.41 11.80
CA SER A 58 6.48 14.71 11.20
C SER A 58 6.01 15.91 12.03
N THR A 59 4.86 15.81 12.71
CA THR A 59 4.32 16.88 13.55
C THR A 59 5.12 17.07 14.85
N PHE A 60 5.54 15.98 15.49
CA PHE A 60 6.14 16.03 16.82
C PHE A 60 7.66 15.79 16.86
N LEU A 61 8.20 15.14 15.84
CA LEU A 61 9.60 14.73 15.69
C LEU A 61 10.18 15.31 14.39
N ASN A 62 10.03 16.61 14.21
CA ASN A 62 10.69 17.30 13.11
C ASN A 62 12.22 17.16 13.26
N THR A 63 12.89 16.71 12.21
CA THR A 63 14.35 16.49 12.17
C THR A 63 15.13 17.73 12.59
N SER A 64 14.64 18.93 12.26
CA SER A 64 15.25 20.19 12.68
C SER A 64 15.14 20.39 14.19
N THR A 65 13.97 20.13 14.78
CA THR A 65 13.76 20.23 16.23
C THR A 65 14.66 19.25 16.99
N ILE A 66 14.79 18.01 16.51
CA ILE A 66 15.67 17.00 17.12
C ILE A 66 17.14 17.41 17.04
N LYS A 67 17.58 17.99 15.90
CA LYS A 67 18.95 18.50 15.74
C LYS A 67 19.25 19.69 16.66
N ILE A 68 18.25 20.53 16.94
CA ILE A 68 18.39 21.74 17.76
C ILE A 68 18.33 21.43 19.27
N LEU A 69 17.36 20.64 19.70
CA LEU A 69 17.14 20.30 21.12
C LEU A 69 17.95 19.10 21.59
N GLY A 70 18.31 18.19 20.69
CA GLY A 70 18.85 16.88 21.04
C GLY A 70 17.76 15.87 21.41
N LYS A 71 18.11 14.57 21.33
CA LYS A 71 17.17 13.46 21.56
C LYS A 71 16.58 13.47 22.97
N ASP A 72 17.40 13.70 23.99
CA ASP A 72 16.96 13.65 25.40
C ASP A 72 16.01 14.79 25.78
N ALA A 73 16.28 16.00 25.29
CA ALA A 73 15.39 17.14 25.51
C ALA A 73 14.07 16.99 24.76
N THR A 74 14.11 16.39 23.56
CA THR A 74 12.91 16.08 22.78
C THR A 74 12.04 15.01 23.47
N LEU A 75 12.63 13.99 24.08
CA LEU A 75 11.91 13.01 24.90
C LEU A 75 11.23 13.67 26.10
N LYS A 76 11.92 14.59 26.77
CA LYS A 76 11.35 15.36 27.90
C LYS A 76 10.18 16.23 27.45
N GLU A 77 10.26 16.84 26.28
CA GLU A 77 9.15 17.61 25.70
C GLU A 77 7.95 16.71 25.35
N LEU A 78 8.18 15.53 24.77
CA LEU A 78 7.14 14.56 24.50
C LEU A 78 6.45 14.08 25.78
N SER A 79 7.22 13.83 26.85
CA SER A 79 6.67 13.47 28.16
C SER A 79 5.80 14.58 28.74
N ASN A 80 6.22 15.84 28.59
CA ASN A 80 5.40 17.00 28.96
C ASN A 80 4.13 17.15 28.10
N LYS A 81 4.18 16.78 26.81
CA LYS A 81 2.99 16.78 25.95
C LYS A 81 2.01 15.67 26.35
N LEU A 82 2.52 14.52 26.80
CA LEU A 82 1.69 13.44 27.37
C LEU A 82 1.03 13.88 28.67
N SER A 83 1.77 14.50 29.59
CA SER A 83 1.21 14.96 30.87
C SER A 83 0.18 16.08 30.72
N LYS A 84 0.31 16.91 29.69
CA LYS A 84 -0.67 17.95 29.32
C LYS A 84 -1.85 17.43 28.50
N GLY A 85 -1.88 16.14 28.16
CA GLY A 85 -2.94 15.54 27.34
C GLY A 85 -2.92 15.94 25.86
N ALA A 86 -1.84 16.56 25.37
CA ALA A 86 -1.70 16.93 23.97
C ALA A 86 -1.43 15.73 23.04
N ILE A 87 -0.90 14.64 23.62
CA ILE A 87 -0.74 13.33 22.97
C ILE A 87 -1.21 12.23 23.92
N ASN A 88 -1.67 11.11 23.38
CA ASN A 88 -2.06 9.95 24.18
C ASN A 88 -0.87 8.98 24.41
N LYS A 89 -1.07 7.97 25.27
CA LYS A 89 -0.01 7.00 25.64
C LYS A 89 0.52 6.19 24.45
N GLU A 90 -0.37 5.81 23.53
CA GLU A 90 -0.01 5.04 22.32
C GLU A 90 0.86 5.89 21.38
N GLN A 91 0.46 7.13 21.13
CA GLN A 91 1.19 8.11 20.34
C GLN A 91 2.57 8.40 20.94
N TYR A 92 2.64 8.61 22.26
CA TYR A 92 3.91 8.79 22.96
C TYR A 92 4.84 7.59 22.74
N THR A 93 4.33 6.36 22.85
CA THR A 93 5.12 5.14 22.67
C THR A 93 5.68 5.04 21.24
N ILE A 94 4.87 5.35 20.23
CA ILE A 94 5.29 5.38 18.83
C ILE A 94 6.39 6.42 18.61
N LEU A 95 6.23 7.63 19.17
CA LEU A 95 7.19 8.71 19.03
C LEU A 95 8.50 8.40 19.76
N GLU A 96 8.43 7.86 20.97
CA GLU A 96 9.61 7.42 21.74
C GLU A 96 10.41 6.35 20.99
N GLN A 97 9.73 5.31 20.48
CA GLN A 97 10.37 4.26 19.69
C GLN A 97 11.02 4.82 18.43
N THR A 98 10.33 5.73 17.73
CA THR A 98 10.84 6.34 16.49
C THR A 98 12.08 7.20 16.78
N LEU A 99 12.08 7.95 17.87
CA LEU A 99 13.19 8.82 18.26
C LEU A 99 14.43 8.03 18.74
N LYS A 100 14.23 6.87 19.37
CA LYS A 100 15.33 5.96 19.76
C LYS A 100 15.92 5.17 18.59
N ALA A 101 15.13 4.93 17.54
CA ALA A 101 15.55 4.20 16.35
C ALA A 101 16.29 5.10 15.33
N SER A 102 15.94 6.39 15.27
CA SER A 102 16.72 7.42 14.60
C SER A 102 17.99 7.74 15.39
#